data_AF-A0A167F8F8-F1
#
_entry.id   AF-A0A167F8F8-F1
#
_cell.length_a   1.000
_cell.length_b   1.000
_cell.length_c   1.000
_cell.angle_alpha   90.00
_cell.angle_beta   90.00
_cell.angle_gamma   90.00
#
_symmetry.space_group_name_H-M   'P 1'
#
loop_
_entity.id
_entity.type
_entity.pdbx_description
1 polymer ?
#
loop_
_entity_poly.entity_id
_entity_poly.type
_entity_poly.pdbx_seq_one_letter_code
_entity_poly.pdbx_strand_id
1 'polypeptide(L)'
;MVAITSLSPLVLLVGSVLAQSCTPSSQGAAIASNLASIQSACTSTDSLVRSFTSSQGLLAALNIQTSEQNIQSAVNAAITNAGALSAPTACDEQVIVAALLAAAPSITQLLSDITSKQADFNAVGVSSIIVNDLTSLQSGTFKLESQVYAKVPCSALTSAKSSLTAINNGFASALTAYGASGAAAPVSPC
;
A
#
# COMPACT_ATOMS: atom_id res chain seq x y z
N MET A 1 -18.74 -62.62 -39.37
CA MET A 1 -19.50 -61.69 -38.52
C MET A 1 -18.55 -60.61 -38.04
N VAL A 2 -18.60 -59.41 -38.62
CA VAL A 2 -17.76 -58.27 -38.23
C VAL A 2 -18.63 -57.33 -37.41
N ALA A 3 -18.29 -57.15 -36.14
CA ALA A 3 -19.02 -56.31 -35.19
C ALA A 3 -18.66 -54.84 -35.43
N ILE A 4 -19.67 -54.03 -35.69
CA ILE A 4 -19.57 -52.58 -35.86
C ILE A 4 -19.78 -51.98 -34.47
N THR A 5 -18.73 -51.51 -33.81
CA THR A 5 -18.82 -50.84 -32.51
C THR A 5 -19.21 -49.37 -32.71
N SER A 6 -20.36 -49.04 -32.13
CA SER A 6 -20.97 -47.71 -32.07
C SER A 6 -20.07 -46.70 -31.36
N LEU A 7 -19.79 -45.57 -32.02
CA LEU A 7 -19.15 -44.39 -31.43
C LEU A 7 -20.23 -43.52 -30.77
N SER A 8 -20.16 -43.33 -29.46
CA SER A 8 -20.96 -42.36 -28.72
C SER A 8 -20.39 -40.94 -28.90
N PRO A 9 -21.22 -39.90 -29.10
CA PRO A 9 -20.73 -38.53 -29.16
C PRO A 9 -20.46 -37.97 -27.76
N LEU A 10 -19.22 -37.55 -27.53
CA LEU A 10 -18.77 -36.81 -26.36
C LEU A 10 -19.40 -35.39 -26.40
N VAL A 11 -20.41 -35.15 -25.57
CA VAL A 11 -21.01 -33.82 -25.38
C VAL A 11 -20.06 -33.00 -24.49
N LEU A 12 -19.32 -32.08 -25.10
CA LEU A 12 -18.55 -31.03 -24.41
C LEU A 12 -19.54 -30.00 -23.82
N LEU A 13 -19.79 -30.08 -22.52
CA LEU A 13 -20.49 -29.04 -21.78
C LEU A 13 -19.52 -27.88 -21.53
N VAL A 14 -19.50 -26.89 -22.42
CA VAL A 14 -18.75 -25.64 -22.22
C VAL A 14 -19.49 -24.83 -21.15
N GLY A 15 -19.14 -25.04 -19.88
CA GLY A 15 -19.62 -24.22 -18.78
C GLY A 15 -19.07 -22.81 -18.94
N SER A 16 -19.84 -21.90 -19.49
CA SER A 16 -19.56 -20.47 -19.44
C SER A 16 -19.58 -20.03 -17.98
N VAL A 17 -18.40 -19.92 -17.37
CA VAL A 17 -18.23 -19.17 -16.12
C VAL A 17 -18.60 -17.74 -16.47
N LEU A 18 -19.83 -17.35 -16.16
CA LEU A 18 -20.18 -15.95 -16.07
C LEU A 18 -19.28 -15.39 -14.97
N ALA A 19 -18.22 -14.68 -15.35
CA ALA A 19 -17.48 -13.85 -14.42
C ALA A 19 -18.50 -12.85 -13.87
N GLN A 20 -19.03 -13.14 -12.68
CA GLN A 20 -19.94 -12.24 -11.98
C GLN A 20 -19.16 -10.94 -11.81
N SER A 21 -19.46 -9.94 -12.63
CA SER A 21 -18.86 -8.61 -12.53
C SER A 21 -19.36 -8.02 -11.23
N CYS A 22 -18.60 -8.19 -10.16
CA CYS A 22 -18.97 -7.59 -8.91
C CYS A 22 -18.48 -6.15 -8.87
N THR A 23 -19.41 -5.23 -8.71
CA THR A 23 -19.12 -3.80 -8.63
C THR A 23 -18.94 -3.44 -7.15
N PRO A 24 -17.78 -2.90 -6.75
CA PRO A 24 -17.61 -2.39 -5.40
C PRO A 24 -18.56 -1.21 -5.16
N SER A 25 -18.86 -0.95 -3.89
CA SER A 25 -19.49 0.31 -3.48
C SER A 25 -18.63 1.50 -3.90
N SER A 26 -19.23 2.69 -3.95
CA SER A 26 -18.47 3.93 -4.21
C SER A 26 -17.32 4.11 -3.22
N GLN A 27 -17.51 3.72 -1.95
CA GLN A 27 -16.48 3.85 -0.91
C GLN A 27 -15.37 2.81 -1.09
N GLY A 28 -15.70 1.55 -1.38
CA GLY A 28 -14.69 0.52 -1.67
C GLY A 28 -13.84 0.87 -2.89
N ALA A 29 -14.47 1.37 -3.95
CA ALA A 29 -13.77 1.89 -5.13
C ALA A 29 -12.86 3.09 -4.79
N ALA A 30 -13.34 4.02 -3.98
CA ALA A 30 -12.58 5.20 -3.59
C ALA A 30 -11.37 4.85 -2.70
N ILE A 31 -11.49 3.87 -1.80
CA ILE A 31 -10.35 3.36 -1.01
C ILE A 31 -9.32 2.73 -1.93
N ALA A 32 -9.73 1.85 -2.84
CA ALA A 32 -8.83 1.21 -3.80
C ALA A 32 -8.12 2.25 -4.69
N SER A 33 -8.83 3.28 -5.15
CA SER A 33 -8.25 4.39 -5.91
C SER A 33 -7.21 5.16 -5.11
N ASN A 34 -7.48 5.46 -3.84
CA ASN A 34 -6.52 6.17 -2.99
C ASN A 34 -5.27 5.34 -2.70
N LEU A 35 -5.41 4.02 -2.53
CA LEU A 35 -4.27 3.10 -2.40
C LEU A 35 -3.41 3.09 -3.68
N ALA A 36 -4.03 3.13 -4.86
CA ALA A 36 -3.31 3.28 -6.13
C ALA A 36 -2.60 4.66 -6.24
N SER A 37 -3.21 5.72 -5.69
CA SER A 37 -2.56 7.04 -5.59
C SER A 37 -1.36 7.01 -4.63
N ILE A 38 -1.46 6.31 -3.50
CA ILE A 38 -0.32 6.09 -2.59
C ILE A 38 0.80 5.36 -3.33
N GLN A 39 0.49 4.25 -4.01
CA GLN A 39 1.46 3.50 -4.81
C GLN A 39 2.19 4.41 -5.82
N SER A 40 1.43 5.21 -6.57
CA SER A 40 1.97 6.11 -7.59
C SER A 40 2.84 7.19 -6.96
N ALA A 41 2.37 7.83 -5.90
CA ALA A 41 3.12 8.87 -5.18
C ALA A 41 4.41 8.32 -4.55
N CYS A 42 4.38 7.11 -3.98
CA CYS A 42 5.57 6.44 -3.48
C CYS A 42 6.56 6.17 -4.61
N THR A 43 6.10 5.68 -5.76
CA THR A 43 6.97 5.40 -6.92
C THR A 43 7.64 6.68 -7.46
N SER A 44 6.90 7.79 -7.54
CA SER A 44 7.46 9.08 -7.95
C SER A 44 8.48 9.62 -6.94
N THR A 45 8.16 9.56 -5.65
CA THR A 45 9.07 10.00 -4.58
C THR A 45 10.32 9.13 -4.54
N ASP A 46 10.18 7.82 -4.70
CA ASP A 46 11.28 6.84 -4.72
C ASP A 46 12.28 7.14 -5.83
N SER A 47 11.79 7.49 -7.02
CA SER A 47 12.65 7.88 -8.15
C SER A 47 13.53 9.10 -7.81
N LEU A 48 12.98 10.06 -7.07
CA LEU A 48 13.74 11.22 -6.59
C LEU A 48 14.74 10.83 -5.51
N VAL A 49 14.32 10.02 -4.53
CA VAL A 49 15.19 9.54 -3.44
C VAL A 49 16.38 8.73 -3.98
N ARG A 50 16.16 7.82 -4.92
CA ARG A 50 17.22 6.99 -5.51
C ARG A 50 18.26 7.82 -6.27
N SER A 51 17.80 8.84 -6.98
CA SER A 51 18.68 9.75 -7.74
C SER A 51 19.36 10.81 -6.87
N PHE A 52 18.88 11.02 -5.64
CA PHE A 52 19.43 12.00 -4.73
C PHE A 52 20.86 11.68 -4.30
N THR A 53 21.70 12.70 -4.26
CA THR A 53 23.01 12.70 -3.63
C THR A 53 23.19 14.00 -2.88
N SER A 54 24.00 13.98 -1.81
CA SER A 54 24.32 15.18 -1.03
C SER A 54 24.85 16.36 -1.86
N SER A 55 25.50 16.11 -3.00
CA SER A 55 26.00 17.15 -3.91
C SER A 55 24.91 18.02 -4.55
N GLN A 56 23.68 17.52 -4.64
CA GLN A 56 22.54 18.26 -5.16
C GLN A 56 21.93 19.23 -4.12
N GLY A 57 22.34 19.11 -2.85
CA GLY A 57 22.01 20.04 -1.78
C GLY A 57 20.54 20.10 -1.40
N LEU A 58 20.19 21.16 -0.67
CA LEU A 58 18.86 21.38 -0.10
C LEU A 58 17.74 21.51 -1.15
N LEU A 59 18.04 21.99 -2.35
CA LEU A 59 17.01 22.17 -3.38
C LEU A 59 16.47 20.83 -3.88
N ALA A 60 17.33 19.81 -4.06
CA ALA A 60 16.88 18.48 -4.42
C ALA A 60 16.14 17.79 -3.26
N ALA A 61 16.57 18.00 -2.02
CA ALA A 61 15.84 17.53 -0.85
C ALA A 61 14.43 18.17 -0.75
N LEU A 62 14.29 19.46 -1.05
CA LEU A 62 12.99 20.15 -1.08
C LEU A 62 12.05 19.58 -2.17
N ASN A 63 12.60 19.16 -3.32
CA ASN A 63 11.80 18.51 -4.36
C ASN A 63 11.26 17.16 -3.88
N ILE A 64 12.06 16.38 -3.14
CA ILE A 64 11.62 15.14 -2.50
C ILE A 64 10.52 15.44 -1.48
N GLN A 65 10.72 16.43 -0.62
CA GLN A 65 9.70 16.88 0.34
C GLN A 65 8.38 17.22 -0.35
N THR A 66 8.45 18.01 -1.42
CA THR A 66 7.26 18.43 -2.17
C THR A 66 6.56 17.24 -2.80
N SER A 67 7.31 16.22 -3.24
CA SER A 67 6.75 14.98 -3.77
C SER A 67 6.07 14.14 -2.68
N GLU A 68 6.68 14.06 -1.49
CA GLU A 68 6.14 13.36 -0.31
C GLU A 68 4.75 13.85 0.07
N GLN A 69 4.47 15.16 -0.06
CA GLN A 69 3.15 15.71 0.30
C GLN A 69 1.98 15.05 -0.48
N ASN A 70 2.26 14.46 -1.65
CA ASN A 70 1.28 13.68 -2.41
C ASN A 70 0.96 12.34 -1.72
N ILE A 71 1.96 11.70 -1.10
CA ILE A 71 1.78 10.50 -0.28
C ILE A 71 0.90 10.86 0.91
N GLN A 72 1.25 11.90 1.66
CA GLN A 72 0.48 12.35 2.83
C GLN A 72 -0.97 12.67 2.47
N SER A 73 -1.20 13.34 1.34
CA SER A 73 -2.54 13.67 0.85
C SER A 73 -3.34 12.41 0.48
N ALA A 74 -2.72 11.46 -0.23
CA ALA A 74 -3.36 10.20 -0.61
C ALA A 74 -3.68 9.32 0.61
N VAL A 75 -2.79 9.27 1.60
CA VAL A 75 -3.03 8.60 2.89
C VAL A 75 -4.22 9.23 3.62
N ASN A 76 -4.28 10.56 3.71
CA ASN A 76 -5.40 11.25 4.36
C ASN A 76 -6.75 10.99 3.65
N ALA A 77 -6.74 10.96 2.32
CA ALA A 77 -7.93 10.60 1.54
C ALA A 77 -8.34 9.14 1.78
N ALA A 78 -7.38 8.21 1.83
CA ALA A 78 -7.63 6.80 2.14
C ALA A 78 -8.25 6.63 3.54
N ILE A 79 -7.70 7.32 4.56
CA ILE A 79 -8.24 7.31 5.93
C ILE A 79 -9.69 7.78 5.94
N THR A 80 -9.98 8.90 5.27
CA THR A 80 -11.32 9.49 5.20
C THR A 80 -12.33 8.50 4.59
N ASN A 81 -11.97 7.89 3.45
CA ASN A 81 -12.85 6.95 2.77
C ASN A 81 -13.00 5.62 3.53
N ALA A 82 -11.94 5.14 4.18
CA ALA A 82 -12.00 3.96 5.04
C ALA A 82 -12.91 4.18 6.26
N GLY A 83 -12.84 5.37 6.89
CA GLY A 83 -13.72 5.74 8.00
C GLY A 83 -15.19 5.88 7.58
N ALA A 84 -15.44 6.32 6.34
CA ALA A 84 -16.77 6.43 5.76
C ALA A 84 -17.34 5.10 5.22
N LEU A 85 -16.53 4.04 5.15
CA LEU A 85 -16.98 2.73 4.70
C LEU A 85 -18.00 2.15 5.70
N SER A 86 -19.17 1.77 5.18
CA SER A 86 -20.16 0.97 5.90
C SER A 86 -19.68 -0.48 6.04
N ALA A 87 -20.55 -1.42 6.39
CA ALA A 87 -20.21 -2.84 6.26
C ALA A 87 -19.81 -3.10 4.78
N PRO A 88 -18.59 -3.62 4.51
CA PRO A 88 -18.15 -3.86 3.15
C PRO A 88 -18.92 -5.03 2.54
N THR A 89 -19.12 -4.97 1.24
CA THR A 89 -19.49 -6.15 0.45
C THR A 89 -18.25 -7.01 0.18
N ALA A 90 -18.44 -8.28 -0.17
CA ALA A 90 -17.32 -9.16 -0.57
C ALA A 90 -16.44 -8.56 -1.70
N CYS A 91 -17.01 -7.64 -2.48
CA CYS A 91 -16.33 -7.03 -3.62
C CYS A 91 -15.56 -5.80 -3.20
N ASP A 92 -16.06 -5.04 -2.21
CA ASP A 92 -15.25 -4.04 -1.52
C ASP A 92 -14.02 -4.68 -0.88
N GLU A 93 -14.21 -5.81 -0.18
CA GLU A 93 -13.11 -6.56 0.43
C GLU A 93 -12.06 -6.95 -0.61
N GLN A 94 -12.48 -7.55 -1.73
CA GLN A 94 -11.59 -7.99 -2.80
C GLN A 94 -10.78 -6.83 -3.40
N VAL A 95 -11.43 -5.71 -3.75
CA VAL A 95 -10.73 -4.58 -4.39
C VAL A 95 -9.81 -3.84 -3.42
N ILE A 96 -10.19 -3.72 -2.15
CA ILE A 96 -9.35 -3.10 -1.11
C ILE A 96 -8.11 -3.95 -0.86
N VAL A 97 -8.27 -5.27 -0.68
CA VAL A 97 -7.15 -6.20 -0.45
C VAL A 97 -6.21 -6.22 -1.65
N ALA A 98 -6.75 -6.29 -2.88
CA ALA A 98 -5.94 -6.24 -4.09
C ALA A 98 -5.13 -4.94 -4.20
N ALA A 99 -5.75 -3.80 -3.88
CA ALA A 99 -5.08 -2.50 -3.92
C ALA A 99 -4.01 -2.37 -2.82
N LEU A 100 -4.24 -2.91 -1.62
CA LEU A 100 -3.23 -2.97 -0.55
C LEU A 100 -2.00 -3.76 -0.98
N LEU A 101 -2.23 -4.96 -1.54
CA LEU A 101 -1.16 -5.83 -2.03
C LEU A 101 -0.37 -5.18 -3.17
N ALA A 102 -1.04 -4.44 -4.06
CA ALA A 102 -0.39 -3.72 -5.16
C ALA A 102 0.44 -2.52 -4.68
N ALA A 103 -0.02 -1.80 -3.65
CA ALA A 103 0.67 -0.62 -3.13
C ALA A 103 1.89 -0.98 -2.26
N ALA A 104 1.83 -2.11 -1.54
CA ALA A 104 2.84 -2.46 -0.54
C ALA A 104 4.30 -2.49 -1.06
N PRO A 105 4.61 -3.09 -2.22
CA PRO A 105 5.99 -3.10 -2.74
C PRO A 105 6.57 -1.70 -2.91
N SER A 106 5.82 -0.77 -3.50
CA SER A 106 6.28 0.63 -3.70
C SER A 106 6.53 1.36 -2.38
N ILE A 107 5.68 1.13 -1.36
CA ILE A 107 5.86 1.72 -0.03
C ILE A 107 7.13 1.17 0.62
N THR A 108 7.30 -0.16 0.64
CA THR A 108 8.47 -0.79 1.26
C THR A 108 9.77 -0.43 0.55
N GLN A 109 9.74 -0.29 -0.78
CA GLN A 109 10.90 0.13 -1.57
C GLN A 109 11.31 1.57 -1.22
N LEU A 110 10.34 2.50 -1.20
CA LEU A 110 10.61 3.89 -0.81
C LEU A 110 11.23 3.98 0.59
N LEU A 111 10.68 3.26 1.57
CA LEU A 111 11.20 3.25 2.94
C LEU A 111 12.63 2.69 3.01
N SER A 112 12.91 1.63 2.24
CA SER A 112 14.25 1.07 2.09
C SER A 112 15.22 2.08 1.47
N ASP A 113 14.80 2.77 0.41
CA ASP A 113 15.68 3.70 -0.30
C ASP A 113 15.93 4.98 0.51
N ILE A 114 14.93 5.50 1.23
CA ILE A 114 15.11 6.58 2.22
C ILE A 114 16.11 6.16 3.31
N THR A 115 16.02 4.91 3.77
CA THR A 115 16.96 4.34 4.75
C THR A 115 18.38 4.29 4.19
N SER A 116 18.54 3.82 2.94
CA SER A 116 19.84 3.73 2.28
C SER A 116 20.50 5.10 2.05
N LYS A 117 19.69 6.16 1.88
CA LYS A 117 20.12 7.53 1.62
C LYS A 117 20.37 8.36 2.88
N GLN A 118 20.32 7.74 4.06
CA GLN A 118 20.47 8.42 5.35
C GLN A 118 21.72 9.32 5.42
N ALA A 119 22.88 8.85 4.94
CA ALA A 119 24.10 9.64 4.94
C ALA A 119 24.01 10.88 4.03
N ASP A 120 23.39 10.76 2.85
CA ASP A 120 23.20 11.87 1.91
C ASP A 120 22.25 12.93 2.48
N PHE A 121 21.13 12.52 3.07
CA PHE A 121 20.17 13.44 3.70
C PHE A 121 20.76 14.11 4.94
N ASN A 122 21.56 13.39 5.73
CA ASN A 122 22.26 13.96 6.87
C ASN A 122 23.31 14.99 6.43
N ALA A 123 24.05 14.71 5.37
CA ALA A 123 25.07 15.63 4.84
C ALA A 123 24.49 16.97 4.38
N VAL A 124 23.22 17.02 3.96
CA VAL A 124 22.53 18.27 3.62
C VAL A 124 21.71 18.85 4.80
N GLY A 125 21.72 18.21 5.96
CA GLY A 125 21.12 18.73 7.20
C GLY A 125 19.60 18.62 7.29
N VAL A 126 18.95 17.68 6.59
CA VAL A 126 17.47 17.55 6.56
C VAL A 126 16.94 16.36 7.37
N SER A 127 17.77 15.67 8.15
CA SER A 127 17.36 14.48 8.90
C SER A 127 16.16 14.69 9.81
N SER A 128 16.03 15.86 10.45
CA SER A 128 14.88 16.17 11.32
C SER A 128 13.56 16.29 10.54
N ILE A 129 13.61 16.77 9.30
CA ILE A 129 12.45 16.83 8.41
C ILE A 129 12.02 15.42 8.03
N ILE A 130 12.97 14.57 7.60
CA ILE A 130 12.70 13.17 7.27
C ILE A 130 12.08 12.42 8.45
N VAL A 131 12.58 12.62 9.68
CA VAL A 131 11.98 12.03 10.88
C VAL A 131 10.53 12.49 11.09
N ASN A 132 10.24 13.78 10.91
CA ASN A 132 8.88 14.31 11.07
C ASN A 132 7.92 13.71 10.03
N ASP A 133 8.35 13.58 8.78
CA ASP A 133 7.54 13.01 7.71
C ASP A 133 7.31 11.52 7.91
N LEU A 134 8.36 10.75 8.20
CA LEU A 134 8.25 9.33 8.49
C LEU A 134 7.32 9.08 9.68
N THR A 135 7.38 9.90 10.72
CA THR A 135 6.50 9.79 11.88
C THR A 135 5.05 10.12 11.51
N SER A 136 4.83 11.17 10.71
CA SER A 136 3.49 11.58 10.28
C SER A 136 2.85 10.54 9.36
N LEU A 137 3.61 10.03 8.38
CA LEU A 137 3.18 8.96 7.49
C LEU A 137 2.97 7.64 8.22
N GLN A 138 3.82 7.27 9.18
CA GLN A 138 3.61 6.09 10.01
C GLN A 138 2.29 6.21 10.79
N SER A 139 2.05 7.37 11.43
CA SER A 139 0.80 7.62 12.15
C SER A 139 -0.43 7.57 11.24
N GLY A 140 -0.34 8.15 10.04
CA GLY A 140 -1.39 8.08 9.03
C GLY A 140 -1.65 6.65 8.56
N THR A 141 -0.60 5.88 8.30
CA THR A 141 -0.69 4.47 7.89
C THR A 141 -1.34 3.64 8.98
N PHE A 142 -0.96 3.81 10.25
CA PHE A 142 -1.59 3.09 11.37
C PHE A 142 -3.07 3.44 11.54
N LYS A 143 -3.44 4.71 11.31
CA LYS A 143 -4.86 5.12 11.30
C LYS A 143 -5.61 4.46 10.16
N LEU A 144 -5.03 4.41 8.96
CA LEU A 144 -5.63 3.73 7.81
C LEU A 144 -5.83 2.24 8.09
N GLU A 145 -4.79 1.55 8.57
CA GLU A 145 -4.85 0.15 8.96
C GLU A 145 -5.96 -0.11 9.99
N SER A 146 -6.02 0.73 11.04
CA SER A 146 -7.06 0.62 12.07
C SER A 146 -8.48 0.79 11.50
N GLN A 147 -8.69 1.73 10.57
CA GLN A 147 -9.98 1.91 9.90
C GLN A 147 -10.34 0.69 9.02
N VAL A 148 -9.37 0.15 8.28
CA VAL A 148 -9.58 -1.05 7.45
C VAL A 148 -9.90 -2.25 8.32
N TYR A 149 -9.13 -2.51 9.38
CA TYR A 149 -9.39 -3.61 10.32
C TYR A 149 -10.75 -3.52 11.02
N ALA A 150 -11.25 -2.31 11.26
CA ALA A 150 -12.55 -2.11 11.88
C ALA A 150 -13.74 -2.44 10.94
N LYS A 151 -13.50 -2.54 9.63
CA LYS A 151 -14.56 -2.67 8.62
C LYS A 151 -14.46 -3.97 7.82
N VAL A 152 -13.24 -4.33 7.42
CA VAL A 152 -12.95 -5.50 6.58
C VAL A 152 -12.70 -6.72 7.46
N PRO A 153 -13.38 -7.85 7.23
CA PRO A 153 -13.20 -9.04 8.05
C PRO A 153 -11.78 -9.61 7.93
N CYS A 154 -11.27 -10.17 9.03
CA CYS A 154 -9.92 -10.73 9.09
C CYS A 154 -9.63 -11.82 8.05
N SER A 155 -10.65 -12.60 7.68
CA SER A 155 -10.55 -13.62 6.63
C SER A 155 -10.16 -13.00 5.28
N ALA A 156 -10.63 -11.80 4.96
CA ALA A 156 -10.27 -11.11 3.73
C ALA A 156 -8.85 -10.50 3.79
N LEU A 157 -8.40 -10.06 4.97
CA LEU A 157 -7.09 -9.41 5.15
C LEU A 157 -5.93 -10.38 5.33
N THR A 158 -6.19 -11.68 5.43
CA THR A 158 -5.15 -12.69 5.72
C THR A 158 -4.01 -12.66 4.70
N SER A 159 -4.32 -12.45 3.41
CA SER A 159 -3.32 -12.36 2.35
C SER A 159 -2.47 -11.09 2.41
N ALA A 160 -3.00 -9.99 2.98
CA ALA A 160 -2.32 -8.70 3.09
C ALA A 160 -1.51 -8.53 4.39
N LYS A 161 -1.67 -9.43 5.37
CA LYS A 161 -1.05 -9.29 6.71
C LYS A 161 0.48 -9.18 6.66
N SER A 162 1.14 -9.97 5.82
CA SER A 162 2.60 -9.91 5.66
C SER A 162 3.05 -8.58 5.05
N SER A 163 2.28 -8.05 4.08
CA SER A 163 2.54 -6.74 3.47
C SER A 163 2.40 -5.59 4.46
N LEU A 164 1.34 -5.58 5.28
CA LEU A 164 1.15 -4.56 6.33
C LEU A 164 2.28 -4.63 7.37
N THR A 165 2.65 -5.84 7.78
CA THR A 165 3.80 -6.05 8.69
C THR A 165 5.11 -5.52 8.07
N ALA A 166 5.35 -5.76 6.78
CA ALA A 166 6.53 -5.28 6.09
C ALA A 166 6.57 -3.75 5.99
N ILE A 167 5.43 -3.09 5.74
CA ILE A 167 5.32 -1.63 5.74
C ILE A 167 5.65 -1.08 7.14
N ASN A 168 5.05 -1.64 8.18
CA ASN A 168 5.26 -1.20 9.57
C ASN A 168 6.71 -1.36 10.01
N ASN A 169 7.34 -2.49 9.65
CA ASN A 169 8.77 -2.72 9.88
C ASN A 169 9.65 -1.77 9.06
N GLY A 170 9.24 -1.42 7.83
CA GLY A 170 9.91 -0.44 6.98
C GLY A 170 9.97 0.94 7.63
N PHE A 171 8.84 1.43 8.16
CA PHE A 171 8.80 2.70 8.90
C PHE A 171 9.69 2.67 10.14
N ALA A 172 9.63 1.59 10.93
CA ALA A 172 10.46 1.43 12.11
C ALA A 172 11.96 1.42 11.77
N SER A 173 12.34 0.72 10.70
CA SER A 173 13.73 0.64 10.22
C SER A 173 14.24 1.99 9.73
N ALA A 174 13.42 2.70 8.95
CA ALA A 174 13.74 4.04 8.47
C ALA A 174 13.92 5.01 9.64
N LEU A 175 12.96 5.10 10.56
CA LEU A 175 13.07 5.96 11.74
C LEU A 175 14.33 5.64 12.57
N THR A 176 14.63 4.36 12.77
CA THR A 176 15.83 3.91 13.49
C THR A 176 17.12 4.38 12.80
N ALA A 177 17.18 4.32 11.47
CA ALA A 177 18.35 4.80 10.72
C ALA A 177 18.58 6.30 10.90
N TYR A 178 17.52 7.09 11.11
CA TYR A 178 17.62 8.52 11.41
C TYR A 178 17.69 8.84 12.92
N GLY A 179 17.89 7.81 13.77
CA GLY A 179 18.07 7.99 15.21
C GLY A 179 16.78 8.25 16.00
N ALA A 180 15.61 7.95 15.42
CA ALA A 180 14.31 8.06 16.05
C ALA A 180 13.69 6.68 16.32
N SER A 181 12.78 6.60 17.30
CA SER A 181 11.99 5.39 17.55
C SER A 181 10.65 5.46 16.82
N GLY A 182 10.32 4.41 16.06
CA GLY A 182 8.98 4.25 15.50
C GLY A 182 7.91 4.06 16.58
N ALA A 183 6.69 4.51 16.29
CA ALA A 183 5.52 4.14 17.08
C ALA A 183 5.26 2.64 16.93
N ALA A 184 4.73 2.02 18.00
CA ALA A 184 4.30 0.63 17.95
C ALA A 184 3.16 0.49 16.93
N ALA A 185 3.29 -0.47 16.02
CA ALA A 185 2.25 -0.81 15.06
C ALA A 185 0.92 -1.09 15.78
N PRO A 186 -0.23 -0.73 15.19
CA PRO A 186 -1.51 -1.10 15.75
C PRO A 186 -1.55 -2.62 15.89
N VAL A 187 -2.05 -3.10 17.03
CA VAL A 187 -2.31 -4.53 17.19
C VAL A 187 -3.37 -4.92 16.18
N SER A 188 -2.97 -5.66 15.15
CA SER A 188 -3.91 -6.20 14.19
C SER A 188 -4.84 -7.16 14.95
N PRO A 189 -6.17 -6.94 14.95
CA PRO A 189 -7.12 -7.90 15.50
C PRO A 189 -7.17 -9.19 14.67
N CYS A 190 -6.45 -9.20 13.54
CA CYS A 190 -6.21 -10.28 12.61
C CYS A 190 -4.74 -10.74 12.66
#